data_AF-A0A7S8E8N6-F1
#
_entry.id   AF-A0A7S8E8N6-F1
#
_cell.length_a   1.000
_cell.length_b   1.000
_cell.length_c   1.000
_cell.angle_alpha   90.00
_cell.angle_beta   90.00
_cell.angle_gamma   90.00
#
_symmetry.space_group_name_H-M   'P 1'
#
loop_
_entity.id
_entity.type
_entity.pdbx_description
1 polymer ?
#
loop_
_entity_poly.entity_id
_entity_poly.type
_entity_poly.pdbx_seq_one_letter_code
_entity_poly.pdbx_strand_id
1 'polypeptide(L)'
;MMSDSNIVQWLIPGRVLYAPGTTDTAIMAERTRLTLELIEKSGQPPMVHTLIDHRNRYTPEQIASQPKSMTAYTKFADDAIRERLIAHPLFGWVISVATPNMGLKMAGRSQSRHYRWHSVDTWAEAIHFLMERDTTLTELPMMDVD
;
A
#
# COMPACT_ATOMS: atom_id res chain seq x y z
N MET A 1 15.05 -18.36 11.37
CA MET A 1 15.16 -17.31 10.35
C MET A 1 13.99 -16.37 10.55
N MET A 2 14.23 -15.15 11.02
CA MET A 2 13.19 -14.12 11.05
C MET A 2 12.96 -13.74 9.59
N SER A 3 11.75 -13.95 9.08
CA SER A 3 11.42 -13.54 7.72
C SER A 3 11.64 -12.04 7.58
N ASP A 4 12.25 -11.60 6.48
CA ASP A 4 12.46 -10.20 6.06
C ASP A 4 11.16 -9.40 5.86
N SER A 5 10.07 -9.89 6.42
CA SER A 5 8.70 -9.57 6.09
C SER A 5 8.29 -8.21 6.66
N ASN A 6 8.96 -7.62 7.64
CA ASN A 6 8.52 -6.36 8.26
C ASN A 6 9.13 -5.08 7.66
N ILE A 7 9.78 -5.16 6.50
CA ILE A 7 10.51 -4.03 5.92
C ILE A 7 9.70 -3.41 4.76
N VAL A 8 9.67 -2.07 4.74
CA VAL A 8 9.21 -1.30 3.57
C VAL A 8 10.37 -1.25 2.57
N GLN A 9 10.15 -1.71 1.34
CA GLN A 9 11.23 -1.82 0.35
C GLN A 9 10.74 -1.57 -1.07
N TRP A 10 11.65 -1.22 -1.97
CA TRP A 10 11.35 -1.05 -3.39
C TRP A 10 11.38 -2.40 -4.11
N LEU A 11 10.28 -2.78 -4.75
CA LEU A 11 10.24 -3.91 -5.68
C LEU A 11 10.77 -3.50 -7.05
N ILE A 12 10.44 -2.27 -7.46
CA ILE A 12 11.06 -1.59 -8.59
C ILE A 12 11.46 -0.21 -8.06
N PRO A 13 12.78 0.11 -8.02
CA PRO A 13 13.27 1.38 -7.51
C PRO A 13 12.54 2.58 -8.12
N GLY A 14 11.94 3.40 -7.26
CA GLY A 14 11.21 4.60 -7.65
C GLY A 14 9.88 4.38 -8.37
N ARG A 15 9.37 3.14 -8.41
CA ARG A 15 8.14 2.79 -9.13
C ARG A 15 7.14 2.04 -8.27
N VAL A 16 7.59 0.99 -7.58
CA VAL A 16 6.69 0.11 -6.82
C VAL A 16 7.29 -0.16 -5.47
N LEU A 17 6.60 0.32 -4.43
CA LEU A 17 6.95 0.12 -3.04
C LEU A 17 6.17 -1.07 -2.48
N TYR A 18 6.86 -2.01 -1.86
CA TYR A 18 6.28 -3.01 -0.98
C TYR A 18 6.19 -2.45 0.44
N ALA A 19 5.06 -2.70 1.10
CA ALA A 19 4.95 -2.55 2.54
C ALA A 19 4.19 -3.74 3.14
N PRO A 20 4.56 -4.19 4.34
CA PRO A 20 3.72 -5.13 5.06
C PRO A 20 2.41 -4.47 5.49
N GLY A 21 1.32 -5.22 5.41
CA GLY A 21 0.13 -4.93 6.17
C GLY A 21 0.49 -4.92 7.65
N THR A 22 0.21 -3.82 8.33
CA THR A 22 0.63 -3.62 9.72
C THR A 22 -0.38 -2.75 10.45
N THR A 23 -0.36 -2.76 11.78
CA THR A 23 -1.01 -1.74 12.64
C THR A 23 -0.01 -0.74 13.22
N ASP A 24 1.28 -0.94 12.94
CA ASP A 24 2.36 -0.08 13.42
C ASP A 24 2.38 1.25 12.63
N THR A 25 2.18 2.34 13.34
CA THR A 25 2.14 3.69 12.77
C THR A 25 3.50 4.14 12.24
N ALA A 26 4.61 3.63 12.78
CA ALA A 26 5.95 3.98 12.30
C ALA A 26 6.20 3.43 10.88
N ILE A 27 5.79 2.19 10.61
CA ILE A 27 5.90 1.58 9.28
C ILE A 27 5.00 2.30 8.27
N MET A 28 3.78 2.69 8.68
CA MET A 28 2.87 3.46 7.81
C MET A 28 3.41 4.86 7.50
N ALA A 29 3.99 5.53 8.49
CA ALA A 29 4.63 6.83 8.32
C ALA A 29 5.83 6.72 7.38
N GLU A 30 6.68 5.71 7.55
CA GLU A 30 7.84 5.49 6.70
C GLU A 30 7.45 5.24 5.24
N ARG A 31 6.46 4.37 5.00
CA ARG A 31 5.89 4.16 3.66
C ARG A 31 5.41 5.47 3.03
N THR A 32 4.66 6.27 3.80
CA THR A 32 4.10 7.55 3.31
C THR A 32 5.21 8.54 3.00
N ARG A 33 6.22 8.63 3.88
CA ARG A 33 7.41 9.48 3.73
C ARG A 33 8.21 9.10 2.47
N LEU A 34 8.50 7.82 2.27
CA LEU A 34 9.26 7.33 1.10
C LEU A 34 8.54 7.62 -0.21
N THR A 35 7.22 7.41 -0.27
CA THR A 35 6.45 7.70 -1.48
C THR A 35 6.42 9.21 -1.78
N LEU A 36 6.24 10.06 -0.76
CA LEU A 36 6.28 11.52 -0.91
C LEU A 36 7.64 12.04 -1.35
N GLU A 37 8.70 11.61 -0.67
CA GLU A 37 10.07 12.04 -0.97
C GLU A 37 10.42 11.76 -2.44
N LEU A 38 10.02 10.61 -2.96
CA LEU A 38 10.32 10.24 -4.34
C LEU A 38 9.50 11.06 -5.34
N ILE A 39 8.22 11.27 -5.05
CA ILE A 39 7.32 12.09 -5.86
C ILE A 39 7.80 13.54 -5.95
N GLU A 40 8.27 14.12 -4.84
CA GLU A 40 8.75 15.50 -4.78
C GLU A 40 10.15 15.65 -5.42
N LYS A 41 11.01 14.62 -5.36
CA LYS A 41 12.36 14.66 -5.93
C LYS A 41 12.42 14.37 -7.43
N SER A 42 11.59 13.47 -7.96
CA SER A 42 11.73 13.02 -9.35
C SER A 42 11.23 14.06 -10.35
N GLY A 43 10.24 14.90 -9.98
CA GLY A 43 9.69 15.98 -10.79
C GLY A 43 9.10 15.55 -12.14
N GLN A 44 9.15 14.25 -12.47
CA GLN A 44 8.73 13.69 -13.74
C GLN A 44 8.13 12.29 -13.56
N PRO A 45 7.17 11.91 -14.43
CA PRO A 45 6.66 10.55 -14.53
C PRO A 45 7.82 9.57 -14.69
N PRO A 46 7.64 8.32 -14.24
CA PRO A 46 6.36 7.61 -14.04
C PRO A 46 5.75 7.64 -12.61
N MET A 47 4.55 7.05 -12.46
CA MET A 47 3.83 6.98 -11.18
C MET A 47 4.51 6.08 -10.16
N VAL A 48 4.28 6.38 -8.87
CA VAL A 48 4.75 5.59 -7.72
C VAL A 48 3.58 4.82 -7.11
N HIS A 49 3.66 3.49 -7.16
CA HIS A 49 2.64 2.57 -6.67
C HIS A 49 3.05 1.93 -5.35
N THR A 50 2.09 1.40 -4.62
CA THR A 50 2.33 0.70 -3.35
C THR A 50 1.54 -0.60 -3.29
N LEU A 51 2.23 -1.70 -3.00
CA LEU A 51 1.65 -3.00 -2.70
C LEU A 51 1.70 -3.23 -1.19
N ILE A 52 0.56 -3.47 -0.56
CA ILE A 52 0.43 -3.73 0.88
C ILE A 52 0.06 -5.20 1.08
N ASP A 53 0.97 -5.97 1.68
CA ASP A 53 0.78 -7.41 1.87
C ASP A 53 0.29 -7.75 3.28
N HIS A 54 -1.00 -8.10 3.39
CA HIS A 54 -1.64 -8.40 4.67
C HIS A 54 -1.54 -9.87 5.09
N ARG A 55 -0.95 -10.75 4.27
CA ARG A 55 -0.89 -12.20 4.54
C ARG A 55 -0.14 -12.50 5.83
N ASN A 56 -0.77 -13.28 6.71
CA ASN A 56 -0.19 -13.75 7.97
C ASN A 56 0.35 -12.63 8.87
N ARG A 57 -0.14 -11.39 8.74
CA ARG A 57 0.38 -10.22 9.47
C ARG A 57 -0.36 -9.86 10.75
N TYR A 58 -1.55 -10.40 10.92
CA TYR A 58 -2.42 -10.02 12.02
C TYR A 58 -2.82 -11.25 12.81
N THR A 59 -2.74 -11.13 14.12
CA THR A 59 -3.38 -12.05 15.06
C THR A 59 -4.90 -11.95 14.94
N PRO A 60 -5.65 -13.01 15.29
CA PRO A 60 -7.12 -12.97 15.32
C PRO A 60 -7.68 -11.78 16.12
N GLU A 61 -7.03 -11.41 17.22
CA GLU A 61 -7.42 -10.29 18.08
C GLU A 61 -7.22 -8.93 17.38
N GLN A 62 -6.14 -8.78 16.61
CA GLN A 62 -5.91 -7.60 15.78
C GLN A 62 -6.96 -7.49 14.67
N ILE A 63 -7.31 -8.60 14.01
CA ILE A 63 -8.35 -8.62 12.97
C ILE A 63 -9.71 -8.21 13.55
N ALA A 64 -10.06 -8.73 14.74
CA ALA A 64 -11.32 -8.43 15.40
C ALA A 64 -11.43 -6.96 15.88
N SER A 65 -10.30 -6.35 16.26
CA SER A 65 -10.24 -4.97 16.76
C SER A 65 -10.10 -3.91 15.66
N GLN A 66 -9.71 -4.31 14.44
CA GLN A 66 -9.38 -3.42 13.33
C GLN A 66 -10.46 -2.45 12.82
N PRO A 67 -11.77 -2.76 12.85
CA PRO A 67 -12.79 -1.77 12.49
C PRO A 67 -12.75 -0.52 13.38
N LYS A 68 -12.27 -0.66 14.63
CA LYS A 68 -12.13 0.45 15.58
C LYS A 68 -10.81 1.20 15.43
N SER A 69 -9.74 0.52 15.01
CA SER A 69 -8.42 1.15 14.81
C SER A 69 -8.32 1.90 13.49
N MET A 70 -9.08 1.53 12.45
CA MET A 70 -9.06 2.21 11.13
C MET A 70 -9.41 3.71 11.20
N THR A 71 -10.25 4.12 12.13
CA THR A 71 -10.51 5.54 12.42
C THR A 71 -9.27 6.27 12.93
N ALA A 72 -8.32 5.54 13.51
CA ALA A 72 -7.01 6.03 13.90
C ALA A 72 -6.04 6.12 12.70
N TYR A 73 -6.13 5.19 11.72
CA TYR A 73 -5.36 5.27 10.47
C TYR A 73 -5.64 6.59 9.72
N THR A 74 -6.87 7.08 9.78
CA THR A 74 -7.26 8.38 9.21
C THR A 74 -6.86 9.57 10.06
N LYS A 75 -6.50 9.40 11.33
CA LYS A 75 -6.12 10.50 12.25
C LYS A 75 -4.61 10.71 12.39
N PHE A 76 -3.80 9.68 12.12
CA PHE A 76 -2.35 9.73 12.40
C PHE A 76 -1.49 10.08 11.19
N ALA A 77 -2.00 9.93 9.97
CA ALA A 77 -1.40 10.62 8.83
C ALA A 77 -1.87 12.07 8.89
N ASP A 78 -0.96 13.03 9.02
CA ASP A 78 -1.26 14.45 8.87
C ASP A 78 -2.16 14.61 7.63
N ASP A 79 -3.42 14.99 7.86
CA ASP A 79 -4.45 14.99 6.82
C ASP A 79 -4.00 15.86 5.64
N ALA A 80 -3.22 16.93 5.89
CA ALA A 80 -2.65 17.78 4.84
C ALA A 80 -1.60 17.04 4.01
N ILE A 81 -0.75 16.21 4.63
CA ILE A 81 0.24 15.40 3.93
C ILE A 81 -0.45 14.31 3.11
N ARG A 82 -1.48 13.68 3.67
CA ARG A 82 -2.27 12.66 2.97
C ARG A 82 -3.03 13.26 1.79
N GLU A 83 -3.69 14.40 1.96
CA GLU A 83 -4.40 15.09 0.88
C GLU A 83 -3.45 15.54 -0.23
N ARG A 84 -2.29 16.10 0.11
CA ARG A 84 -1.25 16.45 -0.86
C ARG A 84 -0.77 15.23 -1.64
N LEU A 85 -0.57 14.10 -0.96
CA LEU A 85 -0.15 12.86 -1.60
C LEU A 85 -1.22 12.33 -2.55
N ILE A 86 -2.47 12.25 -2.10
CA ILE A 86 -3.61 11.76 -2.88
C ILE A 86 -3.86 12.61 -4.12
N ALA A 87 -3.73 13.93 -4.00
CA ALA A 87 -3.91 14.86 -5.10
C ALA A 87 -2.71 14.88 -6.07
N HIS A 88 -1.57 14.27 -5.72
CA HIS A 88 -0.37 14.36 -6.53
C HIS A 88 -0.51 13.51 -7.81
N PRO A 89 -0.25 14.06 -9.01
CA PRO A 89 -0.45 13.33 -10.27
C PRO A 89 0.44 12.09 -10.41
N LEU A 90 1.62 12.12 -9.79
CA LEU A 90 2.57 11.00 -9.76
C LEU A 90 2.24 9.94 -8.69
N PHE A 91 1.23 10.18 -7.86
CA PHE A 91 0.78 9.18 -6.91
C PHE A 91 -0.01 8.09 -7.62
N GLY A 92 0.52 6.87 -7.62
CA GLY A 92 -0.02 5.73 -8.34
C GLY A 92 -1.11 4.98 -7.59
N TRP A 93 -1.22 3.69 -7.88
CA TRP A 93 -2.17 2.78 -7.23
C TRP A 93 -1.63 2.27 -5.89
N VAL A 94 -2.51 2.20 -4.89
CA VAL A 94 -2.30 1.41 -3.68
C VAL A 94 -3.14 0.15 -3.76
N ILE A 95 -2.48 -0.99 -3.69
CA ILE A 95 -3.11 -2.30 -3.86
C ILE A 95 -2.89 -3.08 -2.58
N SER A 96 -3.98 -3.44 -1.90
CA SER A 96 -3.94 -4.33 -0.74
C SER A 96 -4.11 -5.78 -1.16
N VAL A 97 -3.20 -6.64 -0.72
CA VAL A 97 -3.18 -8.07 -1.03
C VAL A 97 -3.62 -8.86 0.21
N ALA A 98 -4.56 -9.78 0.02
CA ALA A 98 -5.08 -10.68 1.04
C ALA A 98 -5.59 -9.96 2.31
N THR A 99 -6.35 -8.88 2.13
CA THR A 99 -6.94 -8.13 3.24
C THR A 99 -7.82 -9.05 4.11
N PRO A 100 -7.55 -9.16 5.43
CA PRO A 100 -8.04 -10.26 6.27
C PRO A 100 -9.51 -10.15 6.67
N ASN A 101 -10.12 -8.96 6.52
CA ASN A 101 -11.53 -8.77 6.87
C ASN A 101 -12.24 -7.78 5.94
N MET A 102 -13.57 -7.93 5.87
CA MET A 102 -14.44 -7.08 5.05
C MET A 102 -14.41 -5.61 5.50
N GLY A 103 -14.17 -5.34 6.79
CA GLY A 103 -14.08 -3.99 7.33
C GLY A 103 -12.94 -3.18 6.69
N LEU A 104 -11.75 -3.78 6.57
CA LEU A 104 -10.61 -3.20 5.87
C LEU A 104 -10.87 -3.06 4.36
N LYS A 105 -11.45 -4.08 3.72
CA LYS A 105 -11.84 -4.01 2.30
C LYS A 105 -12.82 -2.84 2.06
N MET A 106 -13.77 -2.64 2.96
CA MET A 106 -14.78 -1.56 2.87
C MET A 106 -14.20 -0.19 3.22
N ALA A 107 -13.25 -0.09 4.15
CA ALA A 107 -12.54 1.15 4.45
C ALA A 107 -11.66 1.60 3.28
N GLY A 108 -11.05 0.65 2.54
CA GLY A 108 -10.39 0.96 1.26
C GLY A 108 -11.36 1.49 0.21
N ARG A 109 -12.58 0.93 0.15
CA ARG A 109 -13.65 1.38 -0.79
C ARG A 109 -14.23 2.76 -0.47
N SER A 110 -14.31 3.15 0.80
CA SER A 110 -14.73 4.52 1.12
C SER A 110 -13.66 5.55 0.71
N GLN A 111 -12.39 5.17 0.79
CA GLN A 111 -11.27 6.00 0.29
C GLN A 111 -11.14 5.98 -1.23
N SER A 112 -11.57 4.91 -1.91
CA SER A 112 -11.45 4.78 -3.37
C SER A 112 -12.28 5.80 -4.17
N ARG A 113 -13.21 6.53 -3.54
CA ARG A 113 -13.93 7.64 -4.18
C ARG A 113 -13.04 8.86 -4.44
N HIS A 114 -11.90 8.96 -3.75
CA HIS A 114 -10.94 10.06 -3.89
C HIS A 114 -9.53 9.58 -4.20
N TYR A 115 -9.30 8.26 -4.31
CA TYR A 115 -7.97 7.67 -4.32
C TYR A 115 -7.88 6.43 -5.20
N ARG A 116 -6.71 6.20 -5.81
CA ARG A 116 -6.38 5.00 -6.60
C ARG A 116 -6.13 3.79 -5.68
N TRP A 117 -7.17 3.34 -4.97
CA TRP A 117 -7.12 2.13 -4.12
C TRP A 117 -7.67 0.92 -4.86
N HIS A 118 -7.01 -0.23 -4.73
CA HIS A 118 -7.52 -1.52 -5.15
C HIS A 118 -7.25 -2.59 -4.09
N SER A 119 -8.03 -3.67 -4.11
CA SER A 119 -7.82 -4.78 -3.18
C SER A 119 -8.04 -6.08 -3.93
N VAL A 120 -7.12 -7.01 -3.75
CA VAL A 120 -7.03 -8.30 -4.41
C VAL A 120 -6.76 -9.39 -3.38
N ASP A 121 -7.05 -10.62 -3.73
CA ASP A 121 -6.88 -11.73 -2.79
C ASP A 121 -5.47 -12.36 -2.92
N THR A 122 -4.83 -12.25 -4.09
CA THR A 122 -3.52 -12.86 -4.35
C THR A 122 -2.47 -11.86 -4.85
N TRP A 123 -1.18 -12.23 -4.67
CA TRP A 123 -0.05 -11.45 -5.18
C TRP A 123 -0.03 -11.39 -6.72
N ALA A 124 -0.37 -12.50 -7.37
CA ALA A 124 -0.46 -12.59 -8.82
C ALA A 124 -1.51 -11.63 -9.39
N GLU A 125 -2.70 -11.55 -8.78
CA GLU A 125 -3.73 -10.57 -9.13
C GLU A 125 -3.23 -9.12 -8.97
N ALA A 126 -2.45 -8.85 -7.91
CA ALA A 126 -1.89 -7.53 -7.66
C ALA A 126 -0.95 -7.09 -8.78
N ILE A 127 -0.04 -7.98 -9.18
CA ILE A 127 0.90 -7.75 -10.27
C ILE A 127 0.15 -7.55 -11.58
N HIS A 128 -0.77 -8.47 -11.91
CA HIS A 128 -1.54 -8.41 -13.15
C HIS A 128 -2.31 -7.10 -13.27
N PHE A 129 -3.09 -6.75 -12.23
CA PHE A 129 -3.81 -5.48 -12.19
C PHE A 129 -2.87 -4.28 -12.36
N LEU A 130 -1.73 -4.28 -11.68
CA LEU A 130 -0.82 -3.16 -11.72
C LEU A 130 -0.19 -2.98 -13.12
N MET A 131 0.21 -4.07 -13.77
CA MET A 131 0.75 -4.06 -15.13
C MET A 131 -0.31 -3.64 -16.18
N GLU A 132 -1.58 -3.99 -15.99
CA GLU A 132 -2.67 -3.49 -16.84
C GLU A 132 -2.89 -1.98 -16.72
N ARG A 133 -2.63 -1.40 -15.54
CA ARG A 133 -2.88 0.03 -15.26
C ARG A 133 -1.69 0.93 -15.53
N ASP A 134 -0.47 0.43 -15.35
CA ASP A 134 0.75 1.11 -15.71
C ASP A 134 1.62 0.21 -16.60
N THR A 135 1.41 0.35 -17.90
CA THR A 135 2.12 -0.41 -18.95
C THR A 135 3.59 -0.03 -19.08
N THR A 136 4.06 0.97 -18.33
CA THR A 136 5.47 1.40 -18.32
C THR A 136 6.28 0.75 -17.19
N LEU A 137 5.67 -0.14 -16.41
CA LEU A 137 6.37 -0.96 -15.42
C LEU A 137 7.14 -2.10 -16.12
N THR A 138 8.38 -2.30 -15.70
CA THR A 138 9.11 -3.54 -15.99
C THR A 138 8.48 -4.70 -15.21
N GLU A 139 8.80 -5.93 -15.60
CA GLU A 139 8.28 -7.14 -14.94
C GLU A 139 8.55 -7.09 -13.42
N LEU A 140 7.49 -7.23 -12.63
CA LEU A 140 7.57 -7.24 -11.17
C LEU A 140 8.07 -8.61 -10.71
N PRO A 141 8.96 -8.68 -9.69
CA PRO A 141 9.35 -9.96 -9.14
C PRO A 141 8.11 -10.69 -8.62
N MET A 142 7.87 -11.88 -9.16
CA MET A 142 6.99 -12.85 -8.51
C MET A 142 7.64 -13.17 -7.17
N MET A 143 6.99 -12.79 -6.08
CA MET A 143 7.42 -13.31 -4.79
C MET A 143 6.94 -14.75 -4.76
N ASP A 144 7.87 -15.71 -4.66
CA ASP A 144 7.55 -17.08 -4.28
C ASP A 144 6.99 -17.01 -2.86
N VAL A 145 5.68 -17.09 -2.75
CA VAL A 145 4.99 -17.05 -1.45
C VAL A 145 3.91 -18.11 -1.52
N ASP A 146 4.31 -19.31 -1.09
CA ASP A 146 3.45 -20.40 -0.65
C ASP A 146 2.41 -19.92 0.38
#